data_AF-A0A9E8SDU4-F1
#
_entry.id   AF-A0A9E8SDU4-F1
#
_cell.length_a   1.000
_cell.length_b   1.000
_cell.length_c   1.000
_cell.angle_alpha   90.00
_cell.angle_beta   90.00
_cell.angle_gamma   90.00
#
_symmetry.space_group_name_H-M   'P 1'
#
loop_
_entity.id
_entity.type
_entity.pdbx_description
1 polymer ?
#
loop_
_entity_poly.entity_id
_entity_poly.type
_entity_poly.pdbx_seq_one_letter_code
_entity_poly.pdbx_strand_id
1 'polypeptide(L)'
;MKSKIAIPIVVVLLSFQQVIQAQTLKSKIQKSVVEIGDTFPEIPMDRLKYLDQVSFLVFKKLEDSTKLDVLFLDKTNQEISQLAMIWLQTGMLYYGHSDIFNIQSAGFSPKIEPMPKLAELKEYGFSIRNTRGENPMSYKIASVHVIGPYIQNLLNL
;
A
#
# COMPACT_ATOMS: atom_id res chain seq x y z
N MET A 1 -12.19 47.10 -8.87
CA MET A 1 -12.21 45.97 -9.85
C MET A 1 -10.93 45.13 -9.90
N LYS A 2 -9.95 45.26 -8.98
CA LYS A 2 -8.68 44.51 -9.06
C LYS A 2 -8.69 43.12 -8.39
N SER A 3 -9.62 42.83 -7.47
CA SER A 3 -9.65 41.53 -6.76
C SER A 3 -10.24 40.37 -7.57
N LYS A 4 -11.10 40.65 -8.57
CA LYS A 4 -11.81 39.60 -9.34
C LYS A 4 -10.89 38.81 -10.29
N ILE A 5 -9.76 39.40 -10.70
CA ILE A 5 -8.78 38.77 -11.61
C ILE A 5 -7.68 38.03 -10.81
N ALA A 6 -7.40 38.44 -9.57
CA ALA A 6 -6.39 37.80 -8.73
C ALA A 6 -6.79 36.37 -8.30
N ILE A 7 -8.08 36.13 -8.02
CA ILE A 7 -8.60 34.84 -7.57
C ILE A 7 -8.37 33.71 -8.61
N PRO A 8 -8.75 33.85 -9.90
CA PRO A 8 -8.51 32.79 -10.88
C PRO A 8 -7.01 32.54 -11.13
N ILE A 9 -6.16 33.57 -11.06
CA ILE A 9 -4.71 33.42 -11.20
C ILE A 9 -4.12 32.58 -10.06
N VAL A 10 -4.55 32.83 -8.82
CA VAL A 10 -4.11 32.05 -7.65
C VAL A 10 -4.59 30.60 -7.74
N VAL A 11 -5.82 30.34 -8.19
CA VAL A 11 -6.34 28.98 -8.37
C VAL A 11 -5.52 28.22 -9.43
N VAL A 12 -5.23 28.86 -10.57
CA VAL A 12 -4.42 28.29 -11.64
C VAL A 12 -2.99 27.97 -11.16
N LEU A 13 -2.37 28.86 -10.39
CA LEU A 13 -1.05 28.64 -9.78
C LEU A 13 -1.05 27.46 -8.80
N LEU A 14 -2.08 27.33 -7.96
CA LEU A 14 -2.24 26.20 -7.04
C LEU A 14 -2.43 24.87 -7.79
N SER A 15 -3.19 24.86 -8.88
CA SER A 15 -3.34 23.68 -9.74
C SER A 15 -2.01 23.26 -10.37
N PHE A 16 -1.19 24.21 -10.84
CA PHE A 16 0.14 23.90 -11.38
C PHE A 16 1.09 23.31 -10.32
N GLN A 17 1.06 23.82 -9.09
CA GLN A 17 1.85 23.25 -7.99
C GLN A 17 1.45 21.79 -7.69
N GLN A 18 0.15 21.49 -7.71
CA GLN A 18 -0.34 20.12 -7.52
C GLN A 18 0.10 19.19 -8.66
N VAL A 19 0.09 19.67 -9.91
CA VAL A 19 0.55 18.88 -11.07
C VAL A 19 2.04 18.56 -10.97
N ILE A 20 2.88 19.54 -10.59
CA ILE A 20 4.33 19.33 -10.43
C ILE A 20 4.62 18.29 -9.32
N GLN A 21 3.91 18.38 -8.19
CA GLN A 21 4.06 17.42 -7.10
C GLN A 21 3.65 16.00 -7.54
N ALA A 22 2.54 15.87 -8.26
CA ALA A 22 2.08 14.58 -8.77
C ALA A 22 3.07 13.96 -9.78
N GLN A 23 3.66 14.75 -10.66
CA GLN A 23 4.69 14.28 -11.60
C GLN A 23 5.98 13.83 -10.89
N THR A 24 6.42 14.59 -9.88
CA THR A 24 7.60 14.23 -9.08
C THR A 24 7.38 12.91 -8.32
N LEU A 25 6.21 12.75 -7.70
CA LEU A 25 5.82 11.51 -7.03
C LEU A 25 5.79 10.33 -8.02
N LYS A 26 5.18 10.53 -9.20
CA LYS A 26 5.16 9.52 -10.27
C LYS A 26 6.57 9.08 -10.66
N SER A 27 7.48 10.02 -10.89
CA SER A 27 8.86 9.69 -11.29
C SER A 27 9.60 8.92 -10.19
N LYS A 28 9.41 9.28 -8.92
CA LYS A 28 9.97 8.54 -7.78
C LYS A 28 9.44 7.11 -7.73
N ILE A 29 8.11 6.94 -7.80
CA ILE A 29 7.49 5.60 -7.80
C ILE A 29 7.99 4.77 -8.97
N GLN A 30 8.01 5.31 -10.19
CA GLN A 30 8.49 4.59 -11.38
C GLN A 30 9.93 4.12 -11.20
N LYS A 31 10.81 5.00 -10.69
CA LYS A 31 12.21 4.64 -10.43
C LYS A 31 12.30 3.51 -9.40
N SER A 32 11.60 3.61 -8.28
CA SER A 32 11.62 2.58 -7.25
C SER A 32 11.04 1.24 -7.73
N VAL A 33 9.99 1.27 -8.56
CA VAL A 33 9.41 0.05 -9.13
C VAL A 33 10.39 -0.63 -10.09
N VAL A 34 11.07 0.13 -10.96
CA VAL A 34 12.10 -0.40 -11.85
C VAL A 34 13.25 -1.01 -11.03
N GLU A 35 13.77 -0.27 -10.05
CA GLU A 35 14.86 -0.76 -9.18
C GLU A 35 14.47 -2.04 -8.42
N ILE A 36 13.22 -2.15 -7.94
CA ILE A 36 12.73 -3.37 -7.28
C ILE A 36 12.56 -4.52 -8.28
N GLY A 37 12.03 -4.26 -9.48
CA GLY A 37 11.87 -5.26 -10.53
C GLY A 37 13.21 -5.89 -10.92
N ASP A 38 14.26 -5.08 -10.99
CA ASP A 38 15.62 -5.55 -11.26
C ASP A 38 16.20 -6.44 -10.14
N THR A 39 15.73 -6.28 -8.89
CA THR A 39 16.15 -7.11 -7.75
C THR A 39 15.38 -8.42 -7.59
N PHE A 40 14.25 -8.57 -8.29
CA PHE A 40 13.42 -9.78 -8.28
C PHE A 40 13.16 -10.26 -9.73
N PRO A 41 14.20 -10.71 -10.45
CA PRO A 41 14.07 -11.07 -11.86
C PRO A 41 13.09 -12.22 -12.09
N GLU A 42 13.04 -13.19 -11.17
CA GLU A 42 12.09 -14.29 -11.20
C GLU A 42 11.63 -14.67 -9.79
N ILE A 43 10.34 -15.00 -9.65
CA ILE A 43 9.81 -15.61 -8.43
C ILE A 43 10.06 -17.12 -8.52
N PRO A 44 10.77 -17.74 -7.57
CA PRO A 44 11.00 -19.18 -7.56
C PRO A 44 9.70 -19.99 -7.71
N MET A 45 9.75 -21.06 -8.51
CA MET A 45 8.57 -21.86 -8.89
C MET A 45 7.84 -22.48 -7.68
N ASP A 46 8.59 -22.85 -6.64
CA ASP A 46 8.05 -23.32 -5.37
C ASP A 46 7.21 -22.24 -4.66
N ARG A 47 7.65 -20.97 -4.70
CA ARG A 47 6.88 -19.84 -4.16
C ARG A 47 5.63 -19.56 -4.97
N LEU A 48 5.69 -19.68 -6.30
CA LEU A 48 4.51 -19.56 -7.16
C LEU A 48 3.45 -20.62 -6.84
N LYS A 49 3.87 -21.89 -6.68
CA LYS A 49 2.98 -22.98 -6.25
C LYS A 49 2.33 -22.70 -4.90
N TYR A 50 3.10 -22.17 -3.95
CA TYR A 50 2.56 -21.81 -2.65
C TYR A 50 1.54 -20.67 -2.74
N LEU A 51 1.83 -19.64 -3.54
CA LEU A 51 0.90 -18.53 -3.79
C LEU A 51 -0.39 -19.01 -4.46
N ASP A 52 -0.30 -19.96 -5.39
CA ASP A 52 -1.46 -20.56 -6.05
C ASP A 52 -2.33 -21.38 -5.08
N GLN A 53 -1.72 -22.13 -4.17
CA GLN A 53 -2.46 -22.83 -3.11
C GLN A 53 -3.15 -21.84 -2.16
N VAL A 54 -2.48 -20.75 -1.79
CA VAL A 54 -3.05 -19.70 -0.94
C VAL A 54 -4.19 -19.00 -1.65
N SER A 55 -4.04 -18.63 -2.93
CA SER A 55 -5.09 -17.98 -3.71
C SER A 55 -6.31 -18.88 -3.87
N PHE A 56 -6.11 -20.18 -4.14
CA PHE A 56 -7.20 -21.15 -4.21
C PHE A 56 -7.99 -21.24 -2.90
N LEU A 57 -7.30 -21.30 -1.75
CA LEU A 57 -7.95 -21.31 -0.44
C LEU A 57 -8.76 -20.05 -0.18
N VAL A 58 -8.27 -18.90 -0.64
CA VAL A 58 -9.00 -17.64 -0.59
C VAL A 58 -10.27 -17.73 -1.42
N PHE A 59 -10.17 -18.06 -2.71
CA PHE A 59 -11.33 -18.10 -3.61
C PHE A 59 -12.41 -19.04 -3.10
N LYS A 60 -12.02 -20.24 -2.64
CA LYS A 60 -12.96 -21.21 -2.08
C LYS A 60 -13.74 -20.66 -0.88
N LYS A 61 -13.07 -19.96 0.03
CA LYS A 61 -13.72 -19.39 1.23
C LYS A 61 -14.63 -18.20 0.92
N LEU A 62 -14.38 -17.51 -0.20
CA LEU A 62 -15.22 -16.41 -0.67
C LEU A 62 -16.52 -16.88 -1.31
N GLU A 63 -16.52 -18.05 -1.97
CA GLU A 63 -17.76 -18.69 -2.43
C GLU A 63 -18.71 -18.97 -1.26
N ASP A 64 -18.16 -19.31 -0.08
CA ASP A 64 -18.92 -19.53 1.15
C ASP A 64 -19.41 -18.22 1.82
N SER A 65 -19.21 -17.06 1.19
CA SER A 65 -19.59 -15.72 1.68
C SER A 65 -19.00 -15.35 3.06
N THR A 66 -17.88 -15.98 3.44
CA THR A 66 -17.20 -15.69 4.70
C THR A 66 -16.09 -14.64 4.51
N LYS A 67 -16.03 -13.66 5.42
CA LYS A 67 -14.84 -12.81 5.52
C LYS A 67 -13.65 -13.66 5.94
N LEU A 68 -12.50 -13.36 5.38
CA LEU A 68 -11.31 -14.18 5.56
C LEU A 68 -10.30 -13.46 6.45
N ASP A 69 -9.92 -14.09 7.57
CA ASP A 69 -8.90 -13.56 8.46
C ASP A 69 -7.50 -13.91 7.94
N VAL A 70 -6.65 -12.90 7.78
CA VAL A 70 -5.25 -13.05 7.37
C VAL A 70 -4.35 -12.45 8.44
N LEU A 71 -3.45 -13.25 8.99
CA LEU A 71 -2.48 -12.84 9.99
C LEU A 71 -1.06 -12.97 9.45
N PHE A 72 -0.36 -11.86 9.33
CA PHE A 72 1.07 -11.84 9.02
C PHE A 72 1.89 -11.93 10.32
N LEU A 73 2.91 -12.80 10.32
CA LEU A 73 3.74 -13.06 11.49
C LEU A 73 5.22 -12.82 11.18
N ASP A 74 5.89 -12.09 12.05
CA ASP A 74 7.35 -12.06 12.10
C ASP A 74 7.85 -12.12 13.56
N LYS A 75 9.14 -11.89 13.82
CA LYS A 75 9.68 -11.96 15.18
C LYS A 75 9.16 -10.83 16.09
N THR A 76 9.09 -9.60 15.61
CA THR A 76 8.94 -8.39 16.46
C THR A 76 7.76 -7.50 16.11
N ASN A 77 7.07 -7.80 15.02
CA ASN A 77 6.03 -7.03 14.35
C ASN A 77 6.43 -5.60 13.97
N GLN A 78 7.71 -5.40 13.65
CA GLN A 78 8.29 -4.06 13.42
C GLN A 78 8.57 -3.76 11.94
N GLU A 79 8.59 -4.78 11.08
CA GLU A 79 8.96 -4.57 9.69
C GLU A 79 8.22 -5.52 8.74
N ILE A 80 8.61 -6.79 8.67
CA ILE A 80 8.20 -7.68 7.59
C ILE A 80 6.70 -7.96 7.62
N SER A 81 6.16 -8.33 8.78
CA SER A 81 4.73 -8.62 8.93
C SER A 81 3.86 -7.38 8.70
N GLN A 82 4.34 -6.20 9.10
CA GLN A 82 3.66 -4.92 8.91
C GLN A 82 3.64 -4.52 7.44
N LEU A 83 4.80 -4.60 6.77
CA LEU A 83 4.92 -4.29 5.36
C LEU A 83 4.08 -5.26 4.53
N ALA A 84 4.09 -6.55 4.84
CA ALA A 84 3.26 -7.54 4.15
C ALA A 84 1.75 -7.25 4.33
N MET A 85 1.33 -6.90 5.55
CA MET A 85 -0.05 -6.46 5.82
C MET A 85 -0.42 -5.23 5.00
N ILE A 86 0.41 -4.18 5.01
CA ILE A 86 0.20 -2.96 4.22
C ILE A 86 0.13 -3.32 2.73
N TRP A 87 0.99 -4.22 2.27
CA TRP A 87 1.04 -4.53 0.85
C TRP A 87 -0.23 -5.24 0.38
N LEU A 88 -0.67 -6.25 1.14
CA LEU A 88 -1.93 -6.93 0.87
C LEU A 88 -3.12 -5.96 0.95
N GLN A 89 -3.23 -5.15 2.01
CA GLN A 89 -4.30 -4.16 2.16
C GLN A 89 -4.36 -3.22 0.95
N THR A 90 -3.21 -2.79 0.45
CA THR A 90 -3.12 -1.90 -0.72
C THR A 90 -3.57 -2.59 -2.00
N GLY A 91 -3.11 -3.83 -2.24
CA GLY A 91 -3.56 -4.62 -3.38
C GLY A 91 -5.08 -4.82 -3.37
N MET A 92 -5.63 -5.18 -2.21
CA MET A 92 -7.07 -5.35 -2.04
C MET A 92 -7.84 -4.05 -2.28
N LEU A 93 -7.36 -2.91 -1.77
CA LEU A 93 -7.97 -1.61 -2.05
C LEU A 93 -7.90 -1.25 -3.54
N TYR A 94 -6.75 -1.49 -4.19
CA TYR A 94 -6.54 -1.19 -5.60
C TYR A 94 -7.50 -1.97 -6.51
N TYR A 95 -7.72 -3.25 -6.21
CA TYR A 95 -8.64 -4.10 -6.97
C TYR A 95 -10.12 -3.99 -6.52
N GLY A 96 -10.46 -3.05 -5.62
CA GLY A 96 -11.85 -2.81 -5.21
C GLY A 96 -12.43 -3.87 -4.27
N HIS A 97 -11.57 -4.54 -3.51
CA HIS A 97 -11.91 -5.68 -2.67
C HIS A 97 -11.64 -5.40 -1.17
N SER A 98 -12.02 -4.22 -0.68
CA SER A 98 -11.72 -3.76 0.69
C SER A 98 -12.34 -4.61 1.81
N ASP A 99 -13.43 -5.31 1.51
CA ASP A 99 -14.30 -5.91 2.54
C ASP A 99 -14.16 -7.44 2.63
N ILE A 100 -13.29 -8.00 1.80
CA ILE A 100 -13.06 -9.45 1.63
C ILE A 100 -12.22 -10.03 2.79
N PHE A 101 -11.26 -9.25 3.28
CA PHE A 101 -10.30 -9.69 4.27
C PHE A 101 -10.34 -8.86 5.54
N ASN A 102 -10.18 -9.54 6.67
CA ASN A 102 -9.74 -8.92 7.92
C ASN A 102 -8.23 -9.18 8.06
N ILE A 103 -7.42 -8.17 7.74
CA ILE A 103 -5.96 -8.30 7.63
C ILE A 103 -5.30 -7.72 8.89
N GLN A 104 -4.46 -8.52 9.54
CA GLN A 104 -3.74 -8.19 10.75
C GLN A 104 -2.26 -8.59 10.67
N SER A 105 -1.45 -8.05 11.57
CA SER A 105 -0.03 -8.39 11.74
C SER A 105 0.30 -8.60 13.22
N ALA A 106 1.16 -9.56 13.52
CA ALA A 106 1.64 -9.83 14.88
C ALA A 106 3.10 -10.30 14.90
N GLY A 107 3.67 -10.37 16.10
CA GLY A 107 5.04 -10.81 16.32
C GLY A 107 5.14 -11.78 17.48
N PHE A 108 6.04 -12.75 17.39
CA PHE A 108 6.27 -13.73 18.48
C PHE A 108 6.87 -13.10 19.74
N SER A 109 7.63 -12.01 19.58
CA SER A 109 8.25 -11.23 20.66
C SER A 109 8.15 -9.75 20.31
N PRO A 110 6.95 -9.18 20.43
CA PRO A 110 6.64 -7.87 19.88
C PRO A 110 7.48 -6.76 20.53
N LYS A 111 7.98 -5.84 19.72
CA LYS A 111 8.64 -4.62 20.19
C LYS A 111 7.71 -3.43 20.04
N ILE A 112 7.77 -2.49 20.96
CA ILE A 112 6.97 -1.26 20.95
C ILE A 112 7.92 -0.09 20.69
N GLU A 113 8.31 0.07 19.43
CA GLU A 113 9.20 1.11 18.95
C GLU A 113 8.56 1.81 17.73
N PRO A 114 8.89 3.10 17.48
CA PRO A 114 8.54 3.75 16.22
C PRO A 114 9.12 2.94 15.05
N MET A 115 8.40 2.87 13.92
CA MET A 115 8.85 2.18 12.72
C MET A 115 9.24 3.21 11.65
N PRO A 116 10.51 3.63 11.54
CA PRO A 116 10.92 4.68 10.59
C PRO A 116 10.66 4.27 9.15
N LYS A 117 10.84 2.99 8.82
CA LYS A 117 10.59 2.43 7.48
C LYS A 117 9.12 2.58 7.04
N LEU A 118 8.16 2.54 7.98
CA LEU A 118 6.77 2.84 7.65
C LEU A 118 6.54 4.34 7.39
N ALA A 119 7.32 5.22 8.01
CA ALA A 119 7.22 6.65 7.75
C ALA A 119 7.66 7.01 6.32
N GLU A 120 8.64 6.29 5.76
CA GLU A 120 9.12 6.45 4.38
C GLU A 120 8.01 6.19 3.35
N LEU A 121 7.02 5.35 3.67
CA LEU A 121 5.87 5.08 2.79
C LEU A 121 5.04 6.34 2.49
N LYS A 122 5.10 7.37 3.34
CA LYS A 122 4.45 8.66 3.05
C LYS A 122 4.96 9.28 1.75
N GLU A 123 6.24 9.10 1.43
CA GLU A 123 6.83 9.60 0.18
C GLU A 123 6.27 8.92 -1.06
N TYR A 124 5.64 7.75 -0.91
CA TYR A 124 5.04 6.97 -1.98
C TYR A 124 3.51 7.08 -2.00
N GLY A 125 2.94 8.08 -1.30
CA GLY A 125 1.50 8.37 -1.31
C GLY A 125 0.66 7.58 -0.31
N PHE A 126 1.30 6.88 0.63
CA PHE A 126 0.60 6.17 1.70
C PHE A 126 0.29 7.10 2.87
N SER A 127 -0.96 7.11 3.33
CA SER A 127 -1.33 7.72 4.60
C SER A 127 -1.43 6.63 5.66
N ILE A 128 -0.45 6.56 6.55
CA ILE A 128 -0.39 5.56 7.61
C ILE A 128 -0.74 6.21 8.94
N ARG A 129 -1.75 5.65 9.62
CA ARG A 129 -2.17 6.09 10.96
C ARG A 129 -1.79 5.05 12.00
N ASN A 130 -1.22 5.52 13.11
CA ASN A 130 -1.11 4.73 14.32
C ASN A 130 -2.51 4.64 14.96
N THR A 131 -3.04 3.43 15.14
CA THR A 131 -4.35 3.21 15.77
C THR A 131 -4.19 3.27 17.29
N ARG A 132 -3.94 4.47 17.81
CA ARG A 132 -3.46 4.75 19.18
C ARG A 132 -4.45 4.43 20.33
N GLY A 133 -5.43 3.56 20.12
CA GLY A 133 -6.49 3.25 21.08
C GLY A 133 -6.39 1.87 21.75
N GLU A 134 -6.04 0.80 21.03
CA GLU A 134 -6.21 -0.57 21.54
C GLU A 134 -5.02 -1.51 21.30
N ASN A 135 -4.08 -1.17 20.39
CA ASN A 135 -2.89 -1.99 20.16
C ASN A 135 -1.72 -1.12 19.66
N PRO A 136 -0.57 -1.06 20.37
CA PRO A 136 0.61 -0.30 19.92
C PRO A 136 1.22 -0.85 18.61
N MET A 137 0.73 -2.00 18.13
CA MET A 137 1.27 -2.73 17.00
C MET A 137 0.47 -2.61 15.71
N SER A 138 -0.56 -1.78 15.62
CA SER A 138 -1.37 -1.71 14.40
C SER A 138 -1.26 -0.37 13.69
N TYR A 139 -0.78 -0.46 12.46
CA TYR A 139 -0.81 0.63 11.50
C TYR A 139 -1.90 0.31 10.48
N LYS A 140 -2.75 1.28 10.17
CA LYS A 140 -3.76 1.14 9.12
C LYS A 140 -3.48 2.14 8.01
N ILE A 141 -3.71 1.69 6.78
CA ILE A 141 -3.78 2.56 5.62
C ILE A 141 -5.06 3.37 5.72
N ALA A 142 -4.94 4.68 5.85
CA ALA A 142 -6.07 5.60 5.87
C ALA A 142 -6.52 5.96 4.46
N SER A 143 -5.58 6.05 3.51
CA SER A 143 -5.84 6.22 2.08
C SER A 143 -4.58 5.92 1.27
N VAL A 144 -4.79 5.51 0.02
CA VAL A 144 -3.76 5.42 -1.01
C VAL A 144 -4.17 6.36 -2.12
N HIS A 145 -3.37 7.39 -2.39
CA HIS A 145 -3.61 8.26 -3.55
C HIS A 145 -3.01 7.58 -4.78
N VAL A 146 -3.81 6.71 -5.42
CA VAL A 146 -3.42 6.05 -6.67
C VAL A 146 -3.46 7.09 -7.79
N ILE A 147 -2.30 7.35 -8.41
CA ILE A 147 -2.22 8.19 -9.61
C ILE A 147 -2.68 7.36 -10.83
N GLY A 148 -3.98 7.10 -10.95
CA GLY A 148 -4.66 6.68 -12.19
C GLY A 148 -4.12 5.42 -12.91
N PRO A 149 -4.61 5.12 -14.13
CA PRO A 149 -4.66 3.78 -14.75
C PRO A 149 -3.31 3.23 -15.27
N TYR A 150 -2.17 3.71 -14.79
CA TYR A 150 -0.88 3.49 -15.45
C TYR A 150 -0.06 2.29 -14.93
N ILE A 151 -0.56 1.54 -13.95
CA ILE A 151 0.04 0.26 -13.50
C ILE A 151 -0.50 -0.93 -14.32
N GLN A 152 -1.52 -0.75 -15.17
CA GLN A 152 -1.91 -1.79 -16.13
C GLN A 152 -0.76 -2.18 -17.08
N ASN A 153 0.21 -1.28 -17.30
CA ASN A 153 1.39 -1.54 -18.13
C ASN A 153 2.53 -2.29 -17.40
N LEU A 154 2.45 -2.49 -16.09
CA LEU A 154 3.46 -3.22 -15.31
C LEU A 154 3.13 -4.72 -15.14
N LEU A 155 1.90 -5.13 -15.45
CA LEU A 155 1.47 -6.54 -15.45
C LEU A 155 1.49 -7.19 -16.84
N ASN A 156 1.93 -6.45 -17.87
CA ASN A 156 2.20 -6.97 -19.21
C ASN A 156 3.70 -7.29 -19.41
N LEU A 157 4.44 -7.49 -18.32
CA LEU A 157 5.80 -8.03 -18.29
C LEU A 157 5.77 -9.41 -17.65
#